data_AF-A0A530BD02-F1
#
_entry.id   AF-A0A530BD02-F1
#
_cell.length_a   1.000
_cell.length_b   1.000
_cell.length_c   1.000
_cell.angle_alpha   90.00
_cell.angle_beta   90.00
_cell.angle_gamma   90.00
#
_symmetry.space_group_name_H-M   'P 1'
#
loop_
_entity.id
_entity.type
_entity.pdbx_description
1 polymer ?
#
loop_
_entity_poly.entity_id
_entity_poly.type
_entity_poly.pdbx_seq_one_letter_code
_entity_poly.pdbx_strand_id
1 'polypeptide(L)'
;VYAASEGLSTIVLDCRAFGGQAGASARIENYLGFPTGITGMALMARAYNQAQKFGVEMVIPDEARLLGAADDMSGYRLDVGDGETVRTRTVVIASGARYRRLDIADIAQFEGTSVHY
;
A
#
# COMPACT_ATOMS: atom_id res chain seq x y z
N VAL A 1 -6.40 -8.03 4.48
CA VAL A 1 -7.49 -9.02 4.28
C VAL A 1 -7.15 -10.34 4.94
N TYR A 2 -6.18 -11.12 4.44
CA TYR A 2 -5.88 -12.46 4.97
C TYR A 2 -5.59 -12.51 6.48
N ALA A 3 -4.74 -11.63 7.01
CA ALA A 3 -4.46 -11.60 8.44
C ALA A 3 -5.73 -11.41 9.28
N ALA A 4 -6.54 -10.40 8.93
CA ALA A 4 -7.78 -10.09 9.64
C ALA A 4 -8.88 -11.15 9.46
N SER A 5 -8.97 -11.81 8.29
CA SER A 5 -9.94 -12.90 8.08
C SER A 5 -9.62 -14.14 8.91
N GLU A 6 -8.35 -14.34 9.28
CA GLU A 6 -7.91 -15.37 10.21
C GLU A 6 -7.95 -14.92 11.69
N GLY A 7 -8.60 -13.78 11.98
CA GLY A 7 -8.81 -13.29 13.34
C GLY A 7 -7.65 -12.52 13.97
N LEU A 8 -6.62 -12.15 13.19
CA LEU A 8 -5.52 -11.33 13.70
C LEU A 8 -5.92 -9.85 13.77
N SER A 9 -5.61 -9.20 14.89
CA SER A 9 -5.61 -7.72 14.97
C SER A 9 -4.57 -7.19 13.98
N THR A 10 -5.03 -6.38 13.02
CA THR A 10 -4.24 -5.98 11.86
C THR A 10 -4.34 -4.47 11.65
N ILE A 11 -3.19 -3.81 11.59
CA ILE A 11 -3.02 -2.42 11.15
C ILE A 11 -2.31 -2.40 9.80
N VAL A 12 -2.68 -1.46 8.93
CA VAL A 12 -2.00 -1.15 7.67
C VAL A 12 -1.65 0.32 7.66
N LEU A 13 -0.38 0.62 7.37
CA LEU A 13 0.16 1.97 7.26
C LEU A 13 0.47 2.27 5.79
N ASP A 14 0.07 3.46 5.31
CA ASP A 14 0.48 3.97 4.01
C ASP A 14 0.77 5.47 4.11
N CYS A 15 1.91 5.91 3.57
CA CYS A 15 2.37 7.29 3.65
C CYS A 15 1.55 8.30 2.82
N ARG A 16 0.61 7.86 1.98
CA ARG A 16 -0.15 8.73 1.07
C ARG A 16 -1.63 8.40 1.05
N ALA A 17 -1.97 7.23 0.50
CA ALA A 17 -3.33 6.85 0.16
C ALA A 17 -3.35 5.35 -0.16
N PHE A 18 -4.51 4.71 0.03
CA PHE A 18 -4.66 3.33 -0.41
C PHE A 18 -4.48 3.20 -1.93
N GLY A 19 -3.98 2.03 -2.34
CA GLY A 19 -3.98 1.60 -3.73
C GLY A 19 -2.61 1.57 -4.42
N GLY A 20 -1.61 2.25 -3.87
CA GLY A 20 -0.23 2.22 -4.38
C GLY A 20 -0.14 2.52 -5.89
N GLN A 21 0.82 1.92 -6.58
CA GLN A 21 1.02 2.14 -8.02
C GLN A 21 -0.15 1.64 -8.86
N ALA A 22 -0.79 0.53 -8.47
CA ALA A 22 -1.93 -0.02 -9.20
C ALA A 22 -3.11 0.96 -9.23
N GLY A 23 -3.30 1.77 -8.18
CA GLY A 23 -4.34 2.79 -8.12
C GLY A 23 -4.27 3.83 -9.24
N ALA A 24 -3.07 4.11 -9.76
CA ALA A 24 -2.86 5.08 -10.84
C ALA A 24 -3.13 4.52 -12.25
N SER A 25 -3.29 3.20 -12.39
CA SER A 25 -3.52 2.58 -13.70
C SER A 25 -4.89 2.96 -14.26
N ALA A 26 -4.91 3.52 -15.46
CA ALA A 26 -6.15 3.88 -16.15
C ALA A 26 -7.05 2.66 -16.38
N ARG A 27 -6.44 1.51 -16.70
CA ARG A 27 -7.13 0.24 -16.97
C ARG A 27 -6.20 -0.94 -16.71
N ILE A 28 -6.72 -1.96 -16.05
CA ILE A 28 -6.06 -3.23 -15.77
C ILE A 28 -6.90 -4.33 -16.42
N GLU A 29 -6.34 -5.01 -17.41
CA GLU A 29 -7.04 -6.06 -18.18
C GLU A 29 -6.60 -7.47 -17.78
N ASN A 30 -5.51 -7.58 -17.04
CA ASN A 30 -4.87 -8.85 -16.65
C ASN A 30 -5.13 -9.23 -15.18
N TYR A 31 -6.15 -8.66 -14.54
CA TYR A 31 -6.52 -9.05 -13.17
C TYR A 31 -7.64 -10.08 -13.17
N LEU A 32 -7.35 -11.28 -12.66
CA LEU A 32 -8.31 -12.38 -12.59
C LEU A 32 -9.61 -11.95 -11.87
N GLY A 33 -10.76 -12.29 -12.46
CA GLY A 33 -12.07 -11.90 -11.94
C GLY A 33 -12.66 -10.63 -12.58
N PHE A 34 -11.91 -9.93 -13.43
CA PHE A 34 -12.39 -8.77 -14.20
C PHE A 34 -12.19 -9.00 -15.71
N PRO A 35 -13.03 -9.84 -16.36
CA PRO A 35 -12.85 -10.22 -17.77
C PRO A 35 -12.98 -9.06 -18.76
N THR A 36 -13.65 -7.98 -18.37
CA THR A 36 -13.80 -6.75 -19.16
C THR A 36 -12.82 -5.64 -18.73
N GLY A 37 -11.84 -5.99 -17.89
CA GLY A 37 -10.92 -5.06 -17.24
C GLY A 37 -11.57 -4.25 -16.11
N ILE A 38 -10.73 -3.56 -15.35
CA ILE A 38 -11.14 -2.65 -14.26
C ILE A 38 -10.14 -1.48 -14.16
N THR A 39 -10.59 -0.30 -13.73
CA THR A 39 -9.65 0.78 -13.44
C THR A 39 -8.85 0.46 -12.18
N GLY A 40 -7.61 0.94 -12.12
CA GLY A 40 -6.74 0.77 -10.95
C GLY A 40 -7.41 1.22 -9.66
N MET A 41 -8.01 2.40 -9.68
CA MET A 41 -8.69 2.94 -8.50
C MET A 41 -9.91 2.11 -8.08
N ALA A 42 -10.73 1.62 -9.03
CA ALA A 42 -11.89 0.80 -8.70
C ALA A 42 -11.48 -0.55 -8.08
N LEU A 43 -10.38 -1.15 -8.57
CA LEU A 43 -9.82 -2.37 -8.00
C LEU A 43 -9.33 -2.14 -6.55
N MET A 44 -8.55 -1.08 -6.34
CA MET A 44 -7.98 -0.76 -5.02
C MET A 44 -9.05 -0.33 -4.01
N ALA A 45 -10.08 0.39 -4.42
CA ALA A 45 -11.22 0.74 -3.57
C ALA A 45 -11.98 -0.52 -3.09
N ARG A 46 -12.15 -1.52 -3.95
CA ARG A 46 -12.73 -2.82 -3.55
C ARG A 46 -11.87 -3.52 -2.51
N ALA A 47 -10.55 -3.54 -2.69
CA ALA A 47 -9.62 -4.11 -1.71
C ALA A 47 -9.64 -3.38 -0.36
N TYR A 48 -9.69 -2.04 -0.40
CA TYR A 48 -9.81 -1.19 0.79
C TYR A 48 -11.10 -1.51 1.58
N ASN A 49 -12.25 -1.49 0.89
CA ASN A 49 -13.55 -1.82 1.51
C ASN A 49 -13.57 -3.25 2.08
N GLN A 50 -12.95 -4.20 1.39
CA GLN A 50 -12.86 -5.57 1.86
C GLN A 50 -12.01 -5.69 3.13
N ALA A 51 -10.87 -4.98 3.21
CA ALA A 51 -10.05 -4.95 4.40
C ALA A 51 -10.79 -4.31 5.59
N GLN A 52 -11.48 -3.18 5.37
CA GLN A 52 -12.31 -2.55 6.40
C GLN A 52 -13.43 -3.47 6.91
N LYS A 53 -14.08 -4.22 6.01
CA LYS A 53 -15.11 -5.22 6.39
C LYS A 53 -14.58 -6.24 7.41
N PHE A 54 -13.29 -6.61 7.33
CA PHE A 54 -12.66 -7.52 8.27
C PHE A 54 -12.08 -6.83 9.52
N GLY A 55 -12.28 -5.52 9.68
CA GLY A 55 -11.79 -4.76 10.84
C GLY A 55 -10.31 -4.42 10.80
N VAL A 56 -9.69 -4.40 9.60
CA VAL A 56 -8.33 -3.87 9.45
C VAL A 56 -8.34 -2.38 9.76
N GLU A 57 -7.45 -1.95 10.66
CA GLU A 57 -7.21 -0.53 10.93
C GLU A 57 -6.35 0.05 9.80
N MET A 58 -6.89 1.01 9.07
CA MET A 58 -6.20 1.68 7.97
C MET A 58 -5.71 3.04 8.47
N VAL A 59 -4.42 3.15 8.74
CA VAL A 59 -3.78 4.39 9.21
C VAL A 59 -3.08 5.05 8.04
N ILE A 60 -3.79 5.99 7.42
CA ILE A 60 -3.39 6.65 6.17
C ILE A 60 -3.85 8.12 6.24
N PRO A 61 -2.99 9.11 5.99
CA PRO A 61 -1.57 8.96 5.69
C PRO A 61 -0.73 8.78 6.97
N ASP A 62 0.15 7.78 6.99
CA ASP A 62 1.19 7.65 8.00
C ASP A 62 2.39 6.86 7.47
N GLU A 63 3.60 7.35 7.73
CA GLU A 63 4.84 6.80 7.19
C GLU A 63 5.56 5.94 8.22
N ALA A 64 5.75 4.66 7.90
CA ALA A 64 6.65 3.76 8.60
C ALA A 64 8.11 4.21 8.38
N ARG A 65 8.76 4.77 9.40
CA ARG A 65 10.10 5.39 9.28
C ARG A 65 11.23 4.45 9.67
N LEU A 66 11.09 3.73 10.79
CA LEU A 66 12.13 2.87 11.32
C LEU A 66 11.53 1.58 11.88
N LEU A 67 12.05 0.44 11.44
CA LEU A 67 11.72 -0.87 11.98
C LEU A 67 12.87 -1.38 12.86
N GLY A 68 12.58 -1.67 14.11
CA GLY A 68 13.52 -2.23 15.08
C GLY A 68 12.94 -3.41 15.85
N ALA A 69 13.80 -4.09 16.60
CA ALA A 69 13.35 -5.06 17.60
C ALA A 69 12.71 -4.34 18.78
N ALA A 70 11.70 -4.95 19.39
CA ALA A 70 11.19 -4.49 20.68
C ALA A 70 12.23 -4.75 21.79
N ASP A 71 12.31 -3.86 22.78
CA ASP A 71 13.31 -3.92 23.86
C ASP A 71 13.23 -5.22 24.69
N ASP A 72 12.06 -5.85 24.74
CA ASP A 72 11.79 -7.10 25.45
C ASP A 72 11.92 -8.36 24.57
N MET A 73 12.40 -8.22 23.34
CA MET A 73 12.53 -9.29 22.33
C MET A 73 11.20 -10.00 21.99
N SER A 74 10.05 -9.41 22.34
CA SER A 74 8.73 -10.02 22.12
C SER A 74 8.17 -9.82 20.69
N GLY A 75 8.88 -9.04 19.87
CA GLY A 75 8.47 -8.69 18.52
C GLY A 75 9.22 -7.49 17.96
N TYR A 76 8.49 -6.63 17.27
CA TYR A 76 8.99 -5.47 16.55
C TYR A 76 8.38 -4.18 17.07
N ARG A 77 9.17 -3.12 16.97
CA ARG A 77 8.74 -1.74 17.14
C ARG A 77 8.90 -1.02 15.81
N LEU A 78 7.87 -0.29 15.41
CA LEU A 78 7.88 0.57 14.26
C LEU A 78 7.69 2.02 14.73
N ASP A 79 8.64 2.88 14.39
CA ASP A 79 8.46 4.32 14.56
C ASP A 79 7.72 4.86 13.34
N VAL A 80 6.62 5.57 13.57
CA VAL A 80 5.74 6.12 12.54
C VAL A 80 5.86 7.66 12.48
N GLY A 81 4.98 8.33 11.74
CA GLY A 81 4.90 9.78 11.72
C GLY A 81 4.74 10.38 13.12
N ASP A 82 5.15 11.64 13.25
CA ASP A 82 4.83 12.47 14.42
C ASP A 82 5.32 11.95 15.79
N GLY A 83 6.29 11.04 15.80
CA GLY A 83 6.93 10.53 17.02
C GLY A 83 6.16 9.40 17.71
N GLU A 84 5.12 8.89 17.07
CA GLU A 84 4.36 7.74 17.56
C GLU A 84 5.07 6.42 17.23
N THR A 85 4.65 5.35 17.93
CA THR A 85 5.25 4.02 17.75
C THR A 85 4.19 2.94 17.76
N VAL A 86 4.34 1.96 16.88
CA VAL A 86 3.50 0.75 16.82
C VAL A 86 4.31 -0.45 17.27
N ARG A 87 3.74 -1.29 18.15
CA ARG A 87 4.32 -2.58 18.54
C ARG A 87 3.55 -3.71 17.90
N THR A 88 4.26 -4.70 17.37
CA THR A 88 3.66 -5.87 16.73
C THR A 88 4.54 -7.09 16.86
N ARG A 89 3.95 -8.28 16.81
CA ARG A 89 4.70 -9.55 16.77
C ARG A 89 5.26 -9.87 15.38
N THR A 90 4.61 -9.37 14.34
CA THR A 90 4.93 -9.68 12.94
C THR A 90 4.80 -8.43 12.08
N VAL A 91 5.72 -8.26 11.14
CA VAL A 91 5.70 -7.19 10.15
C VAL A 91 5.69 -7.79 8.75
N VAL A 92 4.82 -7.27 7.89
CA VAL A 92 4.81 -7.56 6.45
C VAL A 92 5.16 -6.26 5.74
N ILE A 93 6.30 -6.25 5.03
CA ILE A 93 6.75 -5.09 4.27
C ILE A 93 6.17 -5.18 2.86
N ALA A 94 5.28 -4.25 2.54
CA ALA A 94 4.62 -4.14 1.24
C ALA A 94 4.77 -2.72 0.64
N SER A 95 5.93 -2.09 0.83
CA SER A 95 6.22 -0.70 0.45
C SER A 95 6.33 -0.44 -1.06
N GLY A 96 6.16 -1.47 -1.89
CA GLY A 96 6.26 -1.39 -3.34
C GLY A 96 7.64 -0.94 -3.82
N ALA A 97 7.66 -0.31 -4.99
CA ALA A 97 8.86 0.24 -5.62
C ALA A 97 8.57 1.60 -6.26
N ARG A 98 9.62 2.34 -6.61
CA ARG A 98 9.52 3.55 -7.44
C ARG A 98 10.24 3.30 -8.77
N TYR A 99 9.55 3.54 -9.88
CA TYR A 99 10.17 3.45 -11.20
C TYR A 99 11.21 4.54 -11.38
N ARG A 100 12.35 4.16 -11.98
CA ARG A 100 13.36 5.11 -12.42
C ARG A 100 12.83 5.83 -13.65
N ARG A 101 12.83 7.17 -13.59
CA ARG A 101 12.44 8.01 -14.72
C ARG A 101 13.66 8.30 -15.59
N LEU A 102 13.43 8.43 -16.90
CA LEU A 102 14.48 8.87 -17.81
C LEU A 102 14.67 10.37 -17.63
N ASP A 103 15.93 10.81 -17.55
CA ASP A 103 16.28 12.22 -17.43
C ASP A 103 16.32 12.89 -18.81
N ILE A 104 15.14 13.14 -19.36
CA ILE A 104 14.93 13.73 -20.70
C ILE A 104 13.96 14.90 -20.55
N ALA A 105 14.28 16.01 -21.20
CA ALA A 105 13.42 17.19 -21.23
C ALA A 105 12.00 16.83 -21.68
N ASP A 106 11.01 17.45 -21.04
CA ASP A 106 9.58 17.35 -21.37
C ASP A 106 8.95 15.94 -21.27
N ILE A 107 9.66 14.91 -20.79
CA ILE A 107 9.12 13.54 -20.71
C ILE A 107 7.83 13.44 -19.87
N ALA A 108 7.71 14.29 -18.85
CA ALA A 108 6.53 14.35 -17.99
C ALA A 108 5.25 14.75 -18.76
N GLN A 109 5.36 15.48 -19.88
CA GLN A 109 4.22 15.86 -20.72
C GLN A 109 3.62 14.64 -21.47
N PHE A 110 4.41 13.58 -21.64
CA PHE A 110 4.02 12.35 -22.35
C PHE A 110 3.69 11.19 -21.41
N GLU A 111 3.92 11.33 -20.09
CA GLU A 111 3.54 10.34 -19.10
C GLU A 111 2.01 10.12 -19.11
N GLY A 112 1.58 8.85 -19.14
CA GLY A 112 0.16 8.48 -19.14
C GLY A 112 -0.52 8.54 -20.51
N THR A 113 0.13 9.09 -21.54
CA THR A 113 -0.35 9.04 -22.93
C THR A 113 0.50 8.08 -23.76
N SER A 114 1.79 8.39 -23.94
CA SER A 114 2.71 7.63 -24.77
C SER A 114 3.87 7.01 -23.99
N VAL A 115 4.20 7.57 -22.82
CA VAL A 115 5.22 7.04 -21.90
C VAL A 115 4.52 6.44 -20.68
N HIS A 116 4.87 5.20 -20.37
CA HIS A 116 4.31 4.45 -19.24
C HIS A 116 5.46 3.76 -18.47
N TYR A 117 5.31 3.69 -17.15
CA TYR A 117 6.25 3.06 -16.23
C TYR A 117 5.55 2.00 -15.40
#